data_AF-A0A1E7W699-F1
#
_entry.id   AF-A0A1E7W699-F1
#
_cell.length_a   1.000
_cell.length_b   1.000
_cell.length_c   1.000
_cell.angle_alpha   90.00
_cell.angle_beta   90.00
_cell.angle_gamma   90.00
#
_symmetry.space_group_name_H-M   'P 1'
#
loop_
_entity.id
_entity.type
_entity.pdbx_description
1 polymer ?
#
loop_
_entity_poly.entity_id
_entity_poly.type
_entity_poly.pdbx_seq_one_letter_code
_entity_poly.pdbx_strand_id
1 'polypeptide(L)'
;MTTAQLSFDFDATVAVAPQPGAKGKRRAPKLELAEQEAERLRMAAYWQAKDAEDDAEARAYWSVGMVTSLPLWCEVQDSSQKYTQMLPGVVESIDGDLASVRIYASPEYGCWLENYPIHRKLAINVRLRELGRYGLSEGLQRVVDSGLLATGDAAMAAEVRGREIAQRV
;
A
#
# COMPACT_ATOMS: atom_id res chain seq x y z
N MET A 1 -0.85 9.79 -46.41
CA MET A 1 -0.61 9.55 -44.97
C MET A 1 0.63 8.68 -44.88
N THR A 2 1.77 9.26 -44.57
CA THR A 2 3.08 8.62 -44.52
C THR A 2 3.41 8.27 -43.08
N THR A 3 3.45 6.97 -42.78
CA THR A 3 3.91 6.42 -41.50
C THR A 3 5.43 6.59 -41.42
N ALA A 4 5.88 7.53 -40.59
CA ALA A 4 7.30 7.65 -40.23
C ALA A 4 7.67 6.49 -39.31
N GLN A 5 8.31 5.47 -39.88
CA GLN A 5 8.89 4.36 -39.15
C GLN A 5 10.23 4.82 -38.57
N LEU A 6 10.28 5.03 -37.26
CA LEU A 6 11.51 5.32 -36.52
C LEU A 6 12.36 4.04 -36.47
N SER A 7 13.36 3.94 -37.33
CA SER A 7 14.42 2.94 -37.22
C SER A 7 15.45 3.41 -36.20
N PHE A 8 15.58 2.70 -35.08
CA PHE A 8 16.71 2.86 -34.16
C PHE A 8 17.84 1.94 -34.65
N ASP A 9 18.90 2.55 -35.15
CA ASP A 9 20.14 1.86 -35.53
C ASP A 9 20.95 1.59 -34.25
N PHE A 10 20.96 0.34 -33.79
CA PHE A 10 21.66 -0.07 -32.56
C PHE A 10 23.18 -0.30 -32.78
N ASP A 11 23.65 -0.21 -34.04
CA ASP A 11 25.04 -0.49 -34.44
C ASP A 11 25.91 0.76 -34.69
N ALA A 12 25.43 1.95 -34.35
CA ALA A 12 26.24 3.16 -34.39
C ALA A 12 27.28 3.16 -33.26
N THR A 13 28.41 2.48 -33.50
CA THR A 13 29.61 2.61 -32.68
C THR A 13 30.20 4.00 -32.86
N VAL A 14 29.74 4.96 -32.05
CA VAL A 14 30.41 6.25 -31.91
C VAL A 14 31.76 5.99 -31.24
N ALA A 15 32.80 5.87 -32.06
CA ALA A 15 34.18 5.82 -31.61
C ALA A 15 34.54 7.19 -31.00
N VAL A 16 34.27 7.36 -29.71
CA VAL A 16 34.76 8.50 -28.93
C VAL A 16 36.27 8.30 -28.74
N ALA A 17 37.07 8.99 -29.56
CA ALA A 17 38.50 9.06 -29.35
C ALA A 17 38.78 9.64 -27.94
N PRO A 18 39.68 9.02 -27.13
CA PRO A 18 40.00 9.54 -25.81
C PRO A 18 40.70 10.90 -25.97
N GLN A 19 40.09 11.98 -25.48
CA GLN A 19 40.78 13.27 -25.36
C GLN A 19 41.96 13.14 -24.39
N PRO A 20 43.21 13.37 -24.83
CA PRO A 20 44.34 13.40 -23.92
C PRO A 20 44.39 14.78 -23.25
N GLY A 21 44.04 14.88 -21.97
CA GLY A 21 44.37 16.10 -21.22
C GLY A 21 43.54 16.48 -20.01
N ALA A 22 42.40 15.84 -19.72
CA ALA A 22 41.70 16.14 -18.47
C ALA A 22 42.35 15.35 -17.32
N LYS A 23 43.45 15.87 -16.74
CA LYS A 23 43.87 15.48 -15.39
C LYS A 23 42.78 15.93 -14.42
N GLY A 24 41.72 15.13 -14.30
CA GLY A 24 40.73 15.27 -13.25
C GLY A 24 41.46 15.25 -11.93
N LYS A 25 41.44 16.36 -11.20
CA LYS A 25 41.89 16.40 -9.81
C LYS A 25 41.04 15.37 -9.08
N ARG A 26 41.58 14.18 -8.82
CA ARG A 26 40.95 13.20 -7.93
C ARG A 26 40.71 13.94 -6.61
N ARG A 27 39.44 14.18 -6.28
CA ARG A 27 39.09 14.79 -5.01
C ARG A 27 39.59 13.87 -3.90
N ALA A 28 40.02 14.45 -2.79
CA ALA A 28 40.54 13.66 -1.69
C ALA A 28 39.43 12.70 -1.21
N PRO A 29 39.69 11.40 -1.01
CA PRO A 29 38.66 10.40 -0.72
C PRO A 29 37.86 10.70 0.56
N LYS A 30 38.43 11.47 1.50
CA LYS A 30 37.71 11.94 2.70
C LYS A 30 36.64 13.00 2.42
N LEU A 31 36.84 13.84 1.40
CA LEU A 31 35.85 14.82 0.95
C LEU A 31 34.70 14.14 0.22
N GLU A 32 34.99 13.13 -0.60
CA GLU A 32 33.95 12.34 -1.29
C GLU A 32 33.08 11.54 -0.30
N LEU A 33 33.69 10.95 0.75
CA LEU A 33 32.94 10.25 1.81
C LEU A 33 32.04 11.19 2.62
N ALA A 34 32.51 12.40 2.94
CA ALA A 34 31.72 13.39 3.66
C ALA A 34 30.56 13.94 2.81
N GLU A 35 30.78 14.15 1.50
CA GLU A 35 29.72 14.53 0.55
C GLU A 35 28.66 13.41 0.41
N GLN A 36 29.09 12.14 0.32
CA GLN A 36 28.18 10.98 0.28
C GLN A 36 27.37 10.81 1.57
N GLU A 37 27.98 11.04 2.73
CA GLU A 37 27.28 10.96 4.01
C GLU A 37 26.27 12.09 4.16
N ALA A 38 26.63 13.32 3.75
CA ALA A 38 25.71 14.45 3.72
C ALA A 38 24.54 14.22 2.75
N GLU A 39 24.80 13.62 1.59
CA GLU A 39 23.76 13.24 0.62
C GLU A 39 22.83 12.15 1.18
N ARG A 40 23.38 11.12 1.82
CA ARG A 40 22.59 10.07 2.48
C ARG A 40 21.69 10.64 3.58
N LEU A 41 22.22 11.53 4.42
CA LEU A 41 21.45 12.22 5.47
C LEU A 41 20.34 13.08 4.86
N ARG A 42 20.63 13.81 3.78
CA ARG A 42 19.64 14.61 3.07
C ARG A 42 18.53 13.76 2.47
N MET A 43 18.88 12.63 1.83
CA MET A 43 17.91 11.68 1.29
C MET A 43 17.07 11.05 2.39
N ALA A 44 17.68 10.65 3.51
CA ALA A 44 16.96 10.11 4.66
C ALA A 44 15.96 11.13 5.24
N ALA A 45 16.37 12.38 5.41
CA ALA A 45 15.48 13.45 5.90
C ALA A 45 14.32 13.73 4.93
N TYR A 46 14.58 13.70 3.62
CA TYR A 46 13.54 13.83 2.60
C TYR A 46 12.51 12.69 2.69
N TRP A 47 12.96 11.44 2.74
CA TRP A 47 12.06 10.29 2.82
C TRP A 47 11.28 10.26 4.13
N GLN A 48 11.88 10.65 5.26
CA GLN A 48 11.17 10.79 6.54
C GLN A 48 10.07 11.86 6.48
N ALA A 49 10.34 13.01 5.84
CA ALA A 49 9.33 14.04 5.67
C ALA A 49 8.20 13.56 4.77
N LYS A 50 8.51 12.81 3.71
CA LYS A 50 7.51 12.24 2.80
C LYS A 50 6.65 11.18 3.49
N ASP A 51 7.28 10.27 4.24
CA ASP A 51 6.58 9.26 5.04
C ASP A 51 5.58 9.92 6.01
N ALA A 52 6.01 10.99 6.70
CA ALA A 52 5.14 11.70 7.63
C ALA A 52 3.97 12.43 6.95
N GLU A 53 4.18 12.97 5.75
CA GLU A 53 3.13 13.55 4.92
C GLU A 53 2.10 12.48 4.50
N ASP A 54 2.57 11.34 4.01
CA ASP A 54 1.72 10.25 3.54
C ASP A 54 0.94 9.62 4.72
N ASP A 55 1.55 9.50 5.88
CA ASP A 55 0.89 9.03 7.12
C ASP A 55 -0.21 10.03 7.57
N ALA A 56 0.04 11.34 7.45
CA ALA A 56 -0.95 12.37 7.76
C ALA A 56 -2.14 12.33 6.78
N GLU A 57 -1.88 12.18 5.48
CA GLU A 57 -2.93 12.02 4.47
C GLU A 57 -3.77 10.77 4.74
N ALA A 58 -3.11 9.64 5.02
CA ALA A 58 -3.79 8.38 5.29
C ALA A 58 -4.70 8.46 6.53
N ARG A 59 -4.23 9.09 7.62
CA ARG A 59 -5.05 9.34 8.81
C ARG A 59 -6.26 10.23 8.55
N ALA A 60 -6.12 11.23 7.69
CA ALA A 60 -7.22 12.13 7.34
C ALA A 60 -8.27 11.46 6.43
N TYR A 61 -7.84 10.50 5.60
CA TYR A 61 -8.70 9.85 4.62
C TYR A 61 -9.47 8.66 5.20
N TRP A 62 -8.81 7.79 5.96
CA TRP A 62 -9.41 6.52 6.39
C TRP A 62 -10.30 6.66 7.61
N SER A 63 -11.41 5.92 7.60
CA SER A 63 -12.37 5.85 8.68
C SER A 63 -12.87 4.42 8.85
N VAL A 64 -13.26 4.07 10.08
CA VAL A 64 -13.95 2.81 10.36
C VAL A 64 -15.20 2.69 9.48
N GLY A 65 -15.42 1.51 8.92
CA GLY A 65 -16.48 1.21 7.97
C GLY A 65 -16.09 1.48 6.51
N MET A 66 -14.94 2.10 6.22
CA MET A 66 -14.53 2.28 4.82
C MET A 66 -14.09 0.97 4.19
N VAL A 67 -14.47 0.80 2.94
CA VAL A 67 -13.98 -0.30 2.11
C VAL A 67 -12.56 -0.01 1.64
N THR A 68 -11.74 -1.04 1.65
CA THR A 68 -10.35 -0.98 1.25
C THR A 68 -9.91 -2.23 0.49
N SER A 69 -8.79 -2.10 -0.21
CA SER A 69 -8.01 -3.20 -0.75
C SER A 69 -6.89 -3.50 0.21
N LEU A 70 -6.89 -4.71 0.76
CA LEU A 70 -5.81 -5.14 1.63
C LEU A 70 -4.49 -5.31 0.88
N PRO A 71 -3.37 -4.88 1.46
CA PRO A 71 -2.06 -5.19 0.93
C PRO A 71 -1.80 -6.70 0.97
N LEU A 72 -0.93 -7.12 0.05
CA LEU A 72 -0.41 -8.47 -0.02
C LEU A 72 0.27 -8.86 1.30
N TRP A 73 0.24 -10.15 1.65
CA TRP A 73 0.99 -10.70 2.79
C TRP A 73 0.62 -10.17 4.18
N CYS A 74 -0.53 -9.50 4.31
CA CYS A 74 -1.06 -9.03 5.59
C CYS A 74 -1.09 -10.15 6.66
N GLU A 75 -0.95 -9.73 7.92
CA GLU A 75 -1.15 -10.61 9.06
C GLU A 75 -2.64 -10.82 9.27
N VAL A 76 -3.06 -12.08 9.40
CA VAL A 76 -4.45 -12.46 9.61
C VAL A 76 -4.56 -13.08 11.00
N GLN A 77 -5.45 -12.53 11.81
CA GLN A 77 -5.69 -13.01 13.17
C GLN A 77 -6.03 -14.51 13.14
N ASP A 78 -5.42 -15.27 14.06
CA ASP A 78 -5.61 -16.70 14.26
C ASP A 78 -5.39 -17.55 12.99
N SER A 79 -4.57 -17.06 12.05
CA SER A 79 -4.33 -17.76 10.80
C SER A 79 -2.91 -17.57 10.26
N SER A 80 -2.29 -18.66 9.84
CA SER A 80 -1.05 -18.63 9.05
C SER A 80 -1.27 -18.32 7.56
N GLN A 81 -2.52 -18.05 7.16
CA GLN A 81 -2.89 -17.84 5.77
C GLN A 81 -2.33 -16.50 5.28
N LYS A 82 -1.71 -16.53 4.11
CA LYS A 82 -1.19 -15.35 3.43
C LYS A 82 -1.84 -15.24 2.07
N TYR A 83 -2.37 -14.06 1.79
CA TYR A 83 -2.99 -13.78 0.50
C TYR A 83 -1.96 -13.16 -0.43
N THR A 84 -1.83 -13.79 -1.60
CA THR A 84 -0.94 -13.37 -2.69
C THR A 84 -1.62 -12.43 -3.68
N GLN A 85 -2.86 -12.02 -3.39
CA GLN A 85 -3.61 -11.03 -4.13
C GLN A 85 -4.24 -10.01 -3.17
N MET A 86 -4.53 -8.82 -3.69
CA MET A 86 -5.23 -7.80 -2.92
C MET A 86 -6.67 -8.21 -2.69
N LEU A 87 -7.14 -8.09 -1.45
CA LEU A 87 -8.46 -8.57 -1.07
C LEU A 87 -9.40 -7.42 -0.72
N PRO A 88 -10.69 -7.54 -1.05
CA PRO A 88 -11.69 -6.62 -0.53
C PRO A 88 -11.84 -6.80 0.99
N GLY A 89 -11.87 -5.68 1.69
CA GLY A 89 -12.17 -5.67 3.12
C GLY A 89 -12.77 -4.36 3.60
N VAL A 90 -13.19 -4.33 4.87
CA VAL A 90 -13.66 -3.13 5.55
C VAL A 90 -12.85 -2.86 6.80
N VAL A 91 -12.46 -1.59 6.96
CA VAL A 91 -11.76 -1.09 8.15
C VAL A 91 -12.67 -1.26 9.35
N GLU A 92 -12.29 -2.11 10.29
CA GLU A 92 -13.07 -2.43 11.49
C GLU A 92 -12.63 -1.57 12.68
N SER A 93 -11.32 -1.37 12.86
CA SER A 93 -10.77 -0.49 13.88
C SER A 93 -9.52 0.22 13.38
N ILE A 94 -9.20 1.35 14.00
CA ILE A 94 -7.99 2.14 13.75
C ILE A 94 -7.34 2.44 15.10
N ASP A 95 -6.07 2.10 15.24
CA ASP A 95 -5.23 2.41 16.39
C ASP A 95 -3.96 3.12 15.91
N GLY A 96 -3.89 4.44 16.10
CA GLY A 96 -2.84 5.28 15.55
C GLY A 96 -2.77 5.19 14.02
N ASP A 97 -1.65 4.69 13.50
CA ASP A 97 -1.38 4.53 12.07
C ASP A 97 -1.67 3.12 11.55
N LEU A 98 -2.26 2.26 12.39
CA LEU A 98 -2.60 0.88 12.08
C LEU A 98 -4.13 0.70 12.03
N ALA A 99 -4.58 -0.18 11.14
CA ALA A 99 -5.96 -0.61 11.02
C ALA A 99 -6.08 -2.13 11.16
N SER A 100 -7.24 -2.55 11.67
CA SER A 100 -7.73 -3.91 11.54
C SER A 100 -8.80 -3.94 10.45
N VAL A 101 -8.71 -4.87 9.50
CA VAL A 101 -9.57 -4.91 8.31
C VAL A 101 -10.21 -6.28 8.18
N ARG A 102 -11.54 -6.33 8.17
CA ARG A 102 -12.28 -7.58 7.96
C ARG A 102 -12.31 -7.95 6.48
N ILE A 103 -11.84 -9.14 6.16
CA ILE A 103 -11.69 -9.66 4.80
C ILE A 103 -13.01 -10.26 4.32
N TYR A 104 -13.50 -9.81 3.17
CA TYR A 104 -14.71 -10.35 2.52
C TYR A 104 -14.36 -11.12 1.24
N ALA A 105 -13.60 -12.19 1.41
CA ALA A 105 -13.18 -13.06 0.32
C ALA A 105 -13.40 -14.54 0.64
N SER A 106 -13.54 -15.33 -0.42
CA SER A 106 -13.38 -16.78 -0.36
C SER A 106 -11.94 -17.12 0.06
N PRO A 107 -11.72 -18.08 0.98
CA PRO A 107 -10.39 -18.44 1.42
C PRO A 107 -9.53 -19.05 0.30
N GLU A 108 -10.16 -19.74 -0.65
CA GLU A 108 -9.49 -20.49 -1.71
C GLU A 108 -9.22 -19.63 -2.95
N TYR A 109 -10.16 -18.73 -3.26
CA TYR A 109 -10.11 -17.92 -4.48
C TYR A 109 -9.69 -16.48 -4.23
N GLY A 110 -9.66 -16.03 -2.97
CA GLY A 110 -9.29 -14.68 -2.58
C GLY A 110 -10.17 -13.58 -3.20
N CYS A 111 -11.37 -13.92 -3.65
CA CYS A 111 -12.34 -12.96 -4.18
C CYS A 111 -13.73 -13.27 -3.62
N TRP A 112 -14.65 -12.32 -3.78
CA TRP A 112 -16.05 -12.58 -3.49
C TRP A 112 -16.65 -13.42 -4.62
N LEU A 113 -17.32 -14.51 -4.26
CA LEU A 113 -18.04 -15.38 -5.17
C LEU A 113 -19.44 -15.62 -4.62
N GLU A 114 -20.44 -15.45 -5.47
CA GLU A 114 -21.83 -15.68 -5.11
C GLU A 114 -22.02 -17.14 -4.70
N ASN A 115 -22.77 -17.37 -3.61
CA ASN A 115 -23.02 -18.70 -3.03
C ASN A 115 -21.75 -19.46 -2.56
N TYR A 116 -20.61 -18.80 -2.42
CA TYR A 116 -19.38 -19.38 -1.88
C TYR A 116 -19.12 -18.93 -0.43
N PRO A 117 -18.56 -19.78 0.45
CA PRO A 117 -18.21 -19.39 1.81
C PRO A 117 -17.22 -18.21 1.87
N ILE A 118 -17.54 -17.21 2.68
CA ILE A 118 -16.67 -16.08 3.03
C ILE A 118 -16.24 -16.25 4.48
N HIS A 119 -14.94 -16.31 4.77
CA HIS A 119 -14.45 -16.61 6.11
C HIS A 119 -14.41 -15.40 7.06
N ARG A 120 -14.58 -14.16 6.56
CA ARG A 120 -14.66 -12.93 7.38
C ARG A 120 -13.54 -12.78 8.41
N LYS A 121 -12.32 -13.21 8.07
CA LYS A 121 -11.16 -13.13 8.98
C LYS A 121 -10.69 -11.68 9.11
N LEU A 122 -10.05 -11.38 10.22
CA LEU A 122 -9.51 -10.05 10.50
C LEU A 122 -8.05 -10.01 10.10
N ALA A 123 -7.69 -9.11 9.18
CA ALA A 123 -6.32 -8.71 9.01
C ALA A 123 -5.98 -7.63 10.05
N ILE A 124 -4.82 -7.75 10.69
CA ILE A 124 -4.39 -6.90 11.79
C ILE A 124 -3.08 -6.20 11.45
N ASN A 125 -2.78 -5.11 12.19
CA ASN A 125 -1.54 -4.35 12.06
C ASN A 125 -1.29 -3.80 10.63
N VAL A 126 -2.35 -3.49 9.89
CA VAL A 126 -2.23 -2.99 8.51
C VAL A 126 -2.00 -1.49 8.54
N ARG A 127 -0.90 -1.01 7.96
CA ARG A 127 -0.63 0.44 7.95
C ARG A 127 -1.68 1.17 7.12
N LEU A 128 -2.20 2.27 7.63
CA LEU A 128 -3.22 3.08 6.94
C LEU A 128 -2.75 3.53 5.55
N ARG A 129 -1.47 3.88 5.39
CA ARG A 129 -0.89 4.28 4.10
C ARG A 129 -0.79 3.14 3.08
N GLU A 130 -0.81 1.89 3.54
CA GLU A 130 -0.70 0.70 2.68
C GLU A 130 -2.07 0.18 2.23
N LEU A 131 -3.14 0.71 2.83
CA LEU A 131 -4.50 0.41 2.40
C LEU A 131 -4.72 0.97 1.00
N GLY A 132 -5.09 0.08 0.07
CA GLY A 132 -5.44 0.48 -1.27
C GLY A 132 -6.80 1.18 -1.27
N ARG A 133 -6.85 2.38 -1.85
CA ARG A 133 -8.14 3.01 -2.21
C ARG A 133 -8.83 2.10 -3.20
N TYR A 134 -9.75 1.29 -2.71
CA TYR A 134 -10.49 0.37 -3.55
C TYR A 134 -11.56 1.20 -4.26
N GLY A 135 -11.42 1.36 -5.58
CA GLY A 135 -12.57 1.73 -6.40
C GLY A 135 -13.64 0.68 -6.18
N LEU A 136 -14.92 1.08 -6.05
CA LEU A 136 -16.04 0.15 -5.94
C LEU A 136 -16.02 -0.78 -7.18
N SER A 137 -15.40 -1.95 -7.07
CA SER A 137 -15.50 -2.98 -8.09
C SER A 137 -16.92 -3.52 -8.07
N GLU A 138 -17.47 -3.96 -9.22
CA GLU A 138 -18.85 -4.48 -9.27
C GLU A 138 -19.09 -5.58 -8.23
N GLY A 139 -18.09 -6.42 -7.97
CA GLY A 139 -18.17 -7.46 -6.95
C GLY A 139 -18.39 -6.87 -5.56
N LEU A 140 -17.69 -5.80 -5.22
CA LEU A 140 -17.82 -5.14 -3.92
C LEU A 140 -19.06 -4.27 -3.82
N GLN A 141 -19.49 -3.62 -4.90
CA GLN A 141 -20.80 -2.96 -4.94
C GLN A 141 -21.91 -3.98 -4.64
N ARG A 142 -21.83 -5.20 -5.17
CA ARG A 142 -22.78 -6.29 -4.82
C ARG A 142 -22.71 -6.72 -3.35
N VAL A 143 -21.52 -6.69 -2.74
CA VAL A 143 -21.40 -6.98 -1.29
C VAL A 143 -22.01 -5.85 -0.46
N VAL A 144 -21.88 -4.60 -0.89
CA VAL A 144 -22.54 -3.45 -0.26
C VAL A 144 -24.05 -3.52 -0.44
N ASP A 145 -24.52 -3.77 -1.67
CA ASP A 145 -25.94 -3.87 -2.03
C ASP A 145 -26.65 -5.04 -1.31
N SER A 146 -25.92 -6.14 -1.04
CA SER A 146 -26.43 -7.27 -0.26
C SER A 146 -26.47 -7.02 1.25
N GLY A 147 -26.11 -5.80 1.71
CA GLY A 147 -26.09 -5.43 3.12
C GLY A 147 -25.00 -6.12 3.94
N LEU A 148 -24.01 -6.74 3.27
CA LEU A 148 -22.91 -7.47 3.90
C LEU A 148 -21.71 -6.57 4.20
N LEU A 149 -21.59 -5.46 3.49
CA LEU A 149 -20.56 -4.44 3.69
C LEU A 149 -21.22 -3.07 3.75
N ALA A 150 -21.44 -2.53 4.94
CA ALA A 150 -21.94 -1.18 5.04
C ALA A 150 -20.75 -0.21 4.98
N THR A 151 -20.54 0.42 3.82
CA THR A 151 -19.59 1.53 3.67
C THR A 151 -19.95 2.64 4.66
N GLY A 152 -19.05 2.92 5.60
CA GLY A 152 -19.18 4.03 6.55
C GLY A 152 -20.31 3.88 7.58
N ASP A 153 -20.67 2.66 7.98
CA ASP A 153 -21.73 2.46 8.96
C ASP A 153 -21.31 2.82 10.40
N ALA A 154 -21.90 3.92 10.89
CA ALA A 154 -21.72 4.39 12.25
C ALA A 154 -22.17 3.36 13.31
N ALA A 155 -23.13 2.48 12.98
CA ALA A 155 -23.59 1.41 13.87
C ALA A 155 -22.57 0.27 13.97
N MET A 156 -21.93 -0.13 12.86
CA MET A 156 -20.80 -1.07 12.89
C MET A 156 -19.62 -0.49 13.68
N ALA A 157 -19.28 0.78 13.46
CA ALA A 157 -18.26 1.46 14.26
C ALA A 157 -18.62 1.54 15.76
N ALA A 158 -19.91 1.68 16.10
CA ALA A 158 -20.38 1.66 17.48
C ALA A 158 -20.34 0.25 18.08
N GLU A 159 -20.71 -0.78 17.32
CA GLU A 159 -20.69 -2.18 17.75
C GLU A 159 -19.25 -2.66 18.00
N VAL A 160 -18.32 -2.36 17.09
CA VAL A 160 -16.90 -2.71 17.26
C VAL A 160 -16.32 -2.04 18.50
N ARG A 161 -16.56 -0.73 18.68
CA ARG A 161 -16.16 -0.02 19.91
C ARG A 161 -16.77 -0.65 21.17
N GLY A 162 -18.03 -1.09 21.10
CA GLY A 162 -18.68 -1.80 22.20
C GLY A 162 -18.02 -3.15 22.54
N ARG A 163 -17.60 -3.92 21.52
CA ARG A 163 -16.91 -5.20 21.70
C ARG A 163 -15.49 -5.05 22.26
N GLU A 164 -14.74 -4.04 21.82
CA GLU A 164 -13.39 -3.75 22.36
C GLU A 164 -13.42 -3.35 23.84
N ILE A 165 -14.44 -2.60 24.27
CA ILE A 165 -14.64 -2.25 25.68
C ILE A 165 -14.96 -3.48 26.51
N ALA A 166 -15.83 -4.37 26.00
CA ALA A 166 -16.22 -5.59 26.71
C ALA A 166 -15.08 -6.62 26.86
N GLN A 167 -14.05 -6.58 26.01
CA GLN A 167 -12.88 -7.45 26.10
C GLN A 167 -11.79 -6.92 27.05
N ARG A 168 -11.91 -5.68 27.54
CA ARG A 168 -10.95 -5.04 28.47
C ARG A 168 -11.43 -5.00 29.93
N VAL A 169 -12.63 -5.50 30.21
CA VAL A 169 -13.24 -5.64 31.56
C VAL A 169 -13.22 -7.10 31.97
#